data_AF-A0A816HLD4-F1
#
_entry.id   AF-A0A816HLD4-F1
#
_cell.length_a   1.000
_cell.length_b   1.000
_cell.length_c   1.000
_cell.angle_alpha   90.00
_cell.angle_beta   90.00
_cell.angle_gamma   90.00
#
_symmetry.space_group_name_H-M   'P 1'
#
loop_
_entity.id
_entity.type
_entity.pdbx_description
1 polymer ?
#
loop_
_entity_poly.entity_id
_entity_poly.type
_entity_poly.pdbx_seq_one_letter_code
_entity_poly.pdbx_strand_id
1 'polypeptide(L)'
;TIPPTMHGVILETNINRGDDGGLFAELVYNRAFQEKGRSLDGWITFGEGSIGLSNIQPLSNALPVQMKFTLTETSTSPSGLKNGGFYGMNIQAQNYTATFYYRPSANAHVDGGKLT
;
A
#
# COMPACT_ATOMS: atom_id res chain seq x y z
N THR A 1 42.49 -12.80 23.48
CA THR A 1 41.90 -11.60 22.83
C THR A 1 40.47 -11.90 22.45
N ILE A 2 39.56 -10.96 22.62
CA ILE A 2 38.16 -11.12 22.19
C ILE A 2 38.10 -10.91 20.66
N PRO A 3 37.49 -11.82 19.87
CA PRO A 3 37.32 -11.61 18.43
C PRO A 3 36.48 -10.36 18.13
N PRO A 4 36.83 -9.54 17.13
CA PRO A 4 36.02 -8.38 16.73
C PRO A 4 34.58 -8.75 16.32
N THR A 5 34.35 -10.00 15.91
CA THR A 5 33.05 -10.54 15.50
C THR A 5 32.26 -11.20 16.64
N MET A 6 32.74 -11.11 17.89
CA MET A 6 32.06 -11.72 19.03
C MET A 6 30.65 -11.13 19.28
N HIS A 7 30.40 -9.90 18.81
CA HIS A 7 29.11 -9.23 18.95
C HIS A 7 28.53 -8.89 17.59
N GLY A 8 27.23 -9.17 17.41
CA GLY A 8 26.49 -8.89 16.19
C GLY A 8 24.99 -8.87 16.43
N VAL A 9 24.24 -8.46 15.42
CA VAL A 9 22.77 -8.47 15.43
C VAL A 9 22.28 -9.45 14.39
N ILE A 10 21.27 -10.25 14.75
CA ILE A 10 20.53 -11.07 13.81
C ILE A 10 19.25 -10.30 13.45
N LEU A 11 19.02 -10.13 12.16
CA LEU A 11 17.77 -9.63 11.61
C LEU A 11 17.11 -10.79 10.87
N GLU A 12 15.88 -11.10 11.24
CA GLU A 12 15.04 -12.07 10.54
C GLU A 12 13.93 -11.32 9.80
N THR A 13 13.61 -11.79 8.60
CA THR A 13 12.46 -11.30 7.87
C THR A 13 11.19 -11.81 8.54
N ASN A 14 10.33 -10.90 9.00
CA ASN A 14 8.94 -11.17 9.37
C ASN A 14 8.64 -11.74 10.77
N ILE A 15 9.54 -11.62 11.76
CA ILE A 15 9.15 -11.76 13.18
C ILE A 15 8.71 -10.40 13.71
N ASN A 16 7.48 -10.32 14.23
CA ASN A 16 6.92 -9.14 14.89
C ASN A 16 7.03 -7.82 14.09
N ARG A 17 6.96 -7.86 12.75
CA ARG A 17 7.15 -6.68 11.88
C ARG A 17 8.52 -5.99 12.06
N GLY A 18 9.56 -6.76 12.39
CA GLY A 18 10.92 -6.23 12.58
C GLY A 18 11.55 -5.65 11.30
N ASP A 19 11.10 -6.11 10.13
CA ASP A 19 11.46 -5.62 8.80
C ASP A 19 10.41 -4.65 8.26
N ASP A 20 9.34 -5.17 7.65
CA ASP A 20 8.22 -4.39 7.10
C ASP A 20 7.37 -3.87 8.25
N GLY A 21 7.39 -2.55 8.44
CA GLY A 21 6.82 -1.88 9.62
C GLY A 21 7.82 -1.64 10.75
N GLY A 22 9.08 -2.03 10.56
CA GLY A 22 10.18 -1.86 11.49
C GLY A 22 11.36 -1.16 10.84
N LEU A 23 12.43 -1.91 10.56
CA LEU A 23 13.67 -1.36 9.98
C LEU A 23 13.46 -0.74 8.60
N PHE A 24 12.54 -1.27 7.80
CA PHE A 24 12.27 -0.76 6.47
C PHE A 24 11.29 0.42 6.53
N ALA A 25 11.66 1.55 5.91
CA ALA A 25 10.99 2.83 6.06
C ALA A 25 9.65 2.98 5.30
N GLU A 26 9.09 1.89 4.77
CA GLU A 26 7.77 1.92 4.14
C GLU A 26 6.69 2.16 5.21
N LEU A 27 5.81 3.12 4.95
CA LEU A 27 4.70 3.45 5.85
C LEU A 27 3.40 2.78 5.42
N VAL A 28 3.24 2.49 4.13
CA VAL A 28 2.03 1.88 3.57
C VAL A 28 2.05 0.39 3.79
N TYR A 29 1.14 -0.09 4.64
CA TYR A 29 0.99 -1.51 4.89
C TYR A 29 0.38 -2.22 3.69
N ASN A 30 0.89 -3.41 3.33
CA ASN A 30 0.38 -4.21 2.21
C ASN A 30 0.30 -3.38 0.90
N ARG A 31 1.35 -2.62 0.61
CA ARG A 31 1.41 -1.63 -0.49
C ARG A 31 1.15 -2.19 -1.90
N ALA A 32 1.37 -3.49 -2.10
CA ALA A 32 1.29 -4.14 -3.40
C ALA A 32 0.47 -5.45 -3.38
N PHE A 33 -0.34 -5.68 -2.34
CA PHE A 33 -1.26 -6.82 -2.24
C PHE A 33 -0.56 -8.20 -2.27
N GLN A 34 0.69 -8.25 -1.80
CA GLN A 34 1.53 -9.45 -1.76
C GLN A 34 1.50 -10.16 -0.40
N GLU A 35 0.75 -9.63 0.56
CA GLU A 35 0.55 -10.29 1.85
C GLU A 35 -0.07 -11.68 1.70
N LYS A 36 0.16 -12.53 2.71
CA LYS A 36 -0.29 -13.93 2.68
C LYS A 36 -1.80 -13.99 2.41
N GLY A 37 -2.17 -14.73 1.38
CA GLY A 37 -3.56 -14.91 0.98
C GLY A 37 -4.10 -13.85 0.02
N ARG A 38 -3.28 -12.86 -0.39
CA ARG A 38 -3.68 -11.76 -1.28
C ARG A 38 -4.93 -11.07 -0.74
N SER A 39 -4.72 -10.21 0.25
CA SER A 39 -5.79 -9.52 0.98
C SER A 39 -5.79 -8.02 0.71
N LEU A 40 -6.87 -7.36 1.14
CA LEU A 40 -6.97 -5.90 1.23
C LEU A 40 -6.56 -5.40 2.62
N ASP A 41 -5.82 -6.20 3.40
CA ASP A 41 -5.44 -5.81 4.75
C ASP A 41 -4.68 -4.49 4.73
N GLY A 42 -4.97 -3.64 5.72
CA GLY A 42 -4.46 -2.28 5.77
C GLY A 42 -5.23 -1.27 4.95
N TRP A 43 -6.08 -1.68 4.01
CA TRP A 43 -6.81 -0.78 3.12
C TRP A 43 -8.31 -0.73 3.42
N ILE A 44 -8.85 0.48 3.47
CA ILE A 44 -10.29 0.74 3.59
C ILE A 44 -10.72 1.82 2.60
N THR A 45 -12.02 1.86 2.29
CA THR A 45 -12.61 2.97 1.54
C THR A 45 -13.04 4.11 2.47
N PHE A 46 -13.17 5.30 1.88
CA PHE A 46 -13.96 6.39 2.45
C PHE A 46 -14.86 6.99 1.36
N GLY A 47 -15.96 7.63 1.77
CA GLY A 47 -16.94 8.16 0.82
C GLY A 47 -17.71 7.05 0.11
N GLU A 48 -18.07 7.29 -1.14
CA GLU A 48 -18.87 6.37 -1.95
C GLU A 48 -17.99 5.55 -2.90
N GLY A 49 -18.06 4.23 -2.74
CA GLY A 49 -17.37 3.30 -3.63
C GLY A 49 -17.02 2.00 -2.93
N SER A 50 -16.42 1.10 -3.70
CA SER A 50 -15.99 -0.21 -3.22
C SER A 50 -14.59 -0.55 -3.70
N ILE A 51 -13.92 -1.41 -2.93
CA ILE A 51 -12.63 -2.00 -3.28
C ILE A 51 -12.76 -3.51 -3.46
N GLY A 52 -12.01 -4.03 -4.42
CA GLY A 52 -11.83 -5.46 -4.62
C GLY A 52 -10.45 -5.74 -5.19
N LEU A 53 -9.97 -6.96 -5.03
CA LEU A 53 -8.75 -7.39 -5.70
C LEU A 53 -9.06 -7.84 -7.13
N SER A 54 -8.13 -7.58 -8.03
CA SER A 54 -8.20 -7.98 -9.43
C SER A 54 -6.83 -8.45 -9.89
N ASN A 55 -6.82 -9.43 -10.78
CA ASN A 55 -5.64 -9.90 -11.51
C ASN A 55 -5.74 -9.60 -13.01
N ILE A 56 -6.71 -8.78 -13.42
CA ILE A 56 -6.97 -8.46 -14.83
C ILE A 56 -5.98 -7.39 -15.28
N GLN A 57 -5.10 -7.73 -16.24
CA GLN A 57 -4.07 -6.83 -16.77
C GLN A 57 -3.20 -6.25 -15.62
N PRO A 58 -2.42 -7.11 -14.94
CA PRO A 58 -1.62 -6.69 -13.80
C PRO A 58 -0.51 -5.73 -14.22
N LEU A 59 0.04 -5.01 -13.24
CA LEU A 59 1.14 -4.07 -13.48
C LEU A 59 2.38 -4.79 -14.04
N SER A 60 2.67 -5.99 -13.53
CA SER A 60 3.77 -6.83 -13.99
C SER A 60 3.58 -8.29 -13.59
N ASN A 61 4.41 -9.19 -14.12
CA ASN A 61 4.43 -10.59 -13.70
C ASN A 61 4.81 -10.77 -12.21
N ALA A 62 5.59 -9.85 -11.64
CA ALA A 62 5.98 -9.88 -10.23
C ALA A 62 4.87 -9.34 -9.31
N LEU A 63 3.96 -8.51 -9.84
CA LEU A 63 2.83 -7.90 -9.14
C LEU A 63 1.51 -8.31 -9.82
N PRO A 64 1.11 -9.59 -9.67
CA PRO A 64 0.01 -10.18 -10.45
C PRO A 64 -1.40 -9.77 -9.96
N VAL A 65 -1.48 -9.00 -8.87
CA VAL A 65 -2.73 -8.57 -8.25
C VAL A 65 -2.65 -7.08 -7.95
N GLN A 66 -3.77 -6.39 -8.15
CA GLN A 66 -3.96 -4.98 -7.85
C GLN A 66 -5.33 -4.74 -7.19
N MET A 67 -5.46 -3.63 -6.48
CA MET A 67 -6.76 -3.14 -6.04
C MET A 67 -7.50 -2.49 -7.22
N LYS A 68 -8.77 -2.88 -7.39
CA LYS A 68 -9.75 -2.16 -8.20
C LYS A 68 -10.63 -1.35 -7.27
N PHE A 69 -10.57 -0.03 -7.41
CA PHE A 69 -11.54 0.88 -6.81
C PHE A 69 -12.66 1.15 -7.81
N THR A 70 -13.91 1.10 -7.37
CA THR A 70 -15.10 1.39 -8.19
C THR A 70 -15.90 2.48 -7.49
N LEU A 71 -15.96 3.67 -8.10
CA LEU A 71 -16.84 4.75 -7.65
C LEU A 71 -18.30 4.42 -8.00
N THR A 72 -19.22 4.90 -7.18
CA THR A 72 -20.63 4.98 -7.55
C THR A 72 -20.81 6.15 -8.52
N GLU A 73 -21.38 5.89 -9.71
CA GLU A 73 -21.50 6.84 -10.84
C GLU A 73 -22.19 8.18 -10.50
N THR A 74 -22.92 8.24 -9.40
CA THR A 74 -23.69 9.43 -8.97
C THR A 74 -22.98 10.28 -7.92
N SER A 75 -21.77 9.92 -7.49
CA SER A 75 -21.10 10.61 -6.38
C SER A 75 -20.38 11.88 -6.84
N THR A 76 -20.67 12.99 -6.17
CA THR A 76 -19.86 14.23 -6.21
C THR A 76 -19.05 14.43 -4.93
N SER A 77 -19.18 13.51 -3.96
CA SER A 77 -18.49 13.59 -2.68
C SER A 77 -17.08 13.01 -2.77
N PRO A 78 -16.08 13.61 -2.07
CA PRO A 78 -14.73 13.05 -2.00
C PRO A 78 -14.76 11.59 -1.55
N SER A 79 -14.25 10.70 -2.40
CA SER A 79 -14.28 9.26 -2.21
C SER A 79 -12.94 8.67 -2.59
N GLY A 80 -12.52 7.61 -1.91
CA GLY A 80 -11.21 7.02 -2.18
C GLY A 80 -10.78 5.98 -1.18
N LEU A 81 -9.47 5.93 -0.97
CA LEU A 81 -8.77 4.86 -0.26
C LEU A 81 -7.99 5.42 0.91
N LYS A 82 -7.92 4.67 2.00
CA LYS A 82 -7.05 4.94 3.15
C LYS A 82 -6.25 3.69 3.45
N ASN A 83 -4.97 3.89 3.78
CA ASN A 83 -4.13 2.84 4.33
C ASN A 83 -3.88 3.13 5.82
N GLY A 84 -4.06 2.11 6.67
CA GLY A 84 -3.86 2.23 8.12
C GLY A 84 -2.40 2.20 8.57
N GLY A 85 -1.47 1.89 7.67
CA GLY A 85 -0.06 1.67 8.00
C GLY A 85 0.14 0.46 8.92
N PHE A 86 1.31 0.40 9.54
CA PHE A 86 1.67 -0.66 10.48
C PHE A 86 1.19 -0.28 11.88
N TYR A 87 -0.09 -0.53 12.16
CA TYR A 87 -0.77 -0.09 13.39
C TYR A 87 -0.82 1.45 13.55
N GLY A 88 -0.82 2.16 12.41
CA GLY A 88 -0.72 3.61 12.33
C GLY A 88 0.44 4.05 11.43
N MET A 89 0.55 5.35 11.22
CA MET A 89 1.71 5.98 10.58
C MET A 89 2.18 7.15 11.47
N ASN A 90 3.43 7.10 11.89
CA ASN A 90 4.03 8.19 12.68
C ASN A 90 4.48 9.32 11.76
N ILE A 91 3.60 10.31 11.56
CA ILE A 91 3.89 11.45 10.67
C ILE A 91 4.62 12.55 11.46
N GLN A 92 5.85 12.79 11.07
CA GLN A 92 6.73 13.87 11.56
C GLN A 92 6.94 14.96 10.51
N ALA A 93 7.44 16.12 10.94
CA ALA A 93 7.79 17.25 10.07
C ALA A 93 9.05 16.94 9.24
N GLN A 94 8.85 16.24 8.13
CA GLN A 94 9.88 15.86 7.17
C GLN A 94 9.27 15.68 5.77
N ASN A 95 10.11 15.48 4.76
CA ASN A 95 9.66 15.20 3.41
C ASN A 95 9.32 13.72 3.25
N TYR A 96 8.16 13.44 2.67
CA TYR A 96 7.72 12.09 2.30
C TYR A 96 7.62 11.98 0.78
N THR A 97 7.85 10.77 0.26
CA THR A 97 7.61 10.45 -1.15
C THR A 97 6.44 9.48 -1.24
N ALA A 98 5.35 9.91 -1.86
CA ALA A 98 4.21 9.07 -2.17
C ALA A 98 4.22 8.75 -3.67
N THR A 99 4.21 7.47 -4.02
CA THR A 99 4.13 7.01 -5.41
C THR A 99 3.15 5.86 -5.51
N PHE A 100 2.41 5.81 -6.61
CA PHE A 100 1.51 4.71 -6.91
C PHE A 100 1.30 4.65 -8.42
N TYR A 101 0.91 3.46 -8.90
CA TYR A 101 0.47 3.25 -10.27
C TYR A 101 -1.05 3.16 -10.30
N TYR A 102 -1.66 3.79 -11.30
CA TYR A 102 -3.09 3.66 -11.53
C TYR A 102 -3.38 3.50 -13.01
N ARG A 103 -4.56 2.95 -13.30
CA ARG A 103 -5.09 2.83 -14.64
C ARG A 103 -6.61 2.92 -14.57
N PRO A 104 -7.22 3.91 -15.23
CA PRO A 104 -8.67 3.99 -15.30
C PRO A 104 -9.23 2.82 -16.12
N SER A 105 -10.46 2.41 -15.81
CA SER A 105 -11.24 1.54 -16.71
C SER A 105 -11.56 2.27 -18.00
N ALA A 106 -11.94 1.52 -19.05
CA ALA A 106 -12.38 2.12 -20.30
C ALA A 106 -13.46 3.20 -20.03
N ASN A 107 -13.26 4.40 -20.56
CA ASN A 107 -14.10 5.60 -20.40
C ASN A 107 -14.13 6.26 -19.02
N ALA A 108 -13.44 5.71 -18.01
CA ALA A 108 -13.18 6.45 -16.78
C ALA A 108 -12.02 7.43 -17.01
N HIS A 109 -12.12 8.63 -16.46
CA HIS A 109 -11.03 9.59 -16.47
C HIS A 109 -10.92 10.26 -15.11
N VAL A 110 -9.70 10.64 -14.76
CA VAL A 110 -9.43 11.50 -13.61
C VAL A 110 -9.25 12.90 -14.17
N ASP A 111 -10.14 13.82 -13.81
CA ASP A 111 -10.07 15.20 -14.27
C ASP A 111 -8.72 15.83 -13.91
N GLY A 112 -8.05 16.41 -14.90
CA GLY A 112 -6.73 17.00 -14.74
C GLY A 112 -5.61 16.02 -14.40
N GLY A 113 -5.84 14.71 -14.47
CA GLY A 113 -4.85 13.67 -14.16
C GLY A 113 -4.39 13.64 -12.69
N LYS A 114 -5.11 14.34 -11.81
CA LYS A 114 -4.79 14.46 -10.39
C LYS A 114 -5.84 13.74 -9.56
N LEU A 115 -5.40 12.73 -8.83
CA LEU A 115 -6.14 12.20 -7.69
C LEU A 115 -5.89 13.18 -6.53
N THR A 116 -6.87 14.02 -6.23
CA THR A 116 -6.83 14.98 -5.13
C THR A 116 -7.28 14.36 -3.82
#